data_AF-A0A520B628-F1
#
_entry.id   AF-A0A520B628-F1
#
_cell.length_a   1.000
_cell.length_b   1.000
_cell.length_c   1.000
_cell.angle_alpha   90.00
_cell.angle_beta   90.00
_cell.angle_gamma   90.00
#
_symmetry.space_group_name_H-M   'P 1'
#
loop_
_entity.id
_entity.type
_entity.pdbx_description
1 polymer ?
#
loop_
_entity_poly.entity_id
_entity_poly.type
_entity_poly.pdbx_seq_one_letter_code
_entity_poly.pdbx_strand_id
1 'polypeptide(L)'
;FTREMMAGAPRYQDVLKAQVMPLLHADVARFEGWAAEGRIRRLDFTHLMFLIWSTTQSYADLGPQFAIYMGKPALDEDDFDRAGKLITELIWRSLEIAP
;
A
#
# COMPACT_ATOMS: atom_id res chain seq x y z
N PHE A 1 -8.45 5.51 14.18
CA PHE A 1 -7.95 4.38 13.37
C PHE A 1 -6.53 3.99 13.75
N THR A 2 -5.51 4.84 13.61
CA THR A 2 -4.09 4.48 13.87
C THR A 2 -3.83 3.97 15.30
N ARG A 3 -4.39 4.62 16.35
CA ARG A 3 -4.25 4.15 17.75
C ARG A 3 -4.91 2.80 18.04
N GLU A 4 -6.00 2.47 17.36
CA GLU A 4 -6.74 1.21 17.54
C GLU A 4 -6.04 0.06 16.79
N MET A 5 -5.51 0.33 15.60
CA MET A 5 -4.67 -0.62 14.85
C MET A 5 -3.38 -0.95 15.61
N MET A 6 -2.73 0.05 16.21
CA MET A 6 -1.55 -0.15 17.07
C MET A 6 -1.87 -0.97 18.33
N ALA A 7 -3.11 -0.96 18.80
CA ALA A 7 -3.57 -1.77 19.93
C ALA A 7 -4.00 -3.20 19.53
N GLY A 8 -3.79 -3.60 18.27
CA GLY A 8 -4.18 -4.92 17.74
C GLY A 8 -5.63 -4.98 17.23
N ALA A 9 -6.29 -3.83 17.06
CA ALA A 9 -7.66 -3.70 16.57
C ALA A 9 -8.71 -4.56 17.31
N PRO A 10 -8.71 -4.66 18.65
CA PRO A 10 -9.59 -5.58 19.39
C PRO A 10 -11.07 -5.32 19.13
N ARG A 11 -11.46 -4.09 18.80
CA ARG A 11 -12.85 -3.71 18.52
C ARG A 11 -13.22 -3.77 17.03
N TYR A 12 -12.22 -3.87 16.15
CA TYR A 12 -12.38 -3.89 14.70
C TYR A 12 -11.98 -5.22 14.06
N GLN A 13 -11.49 -6.18 14.85
CA GLN A 13 -11.02 -7.47 14.34
C GLN A 13 -12.08 -8.17 13.48
N ASP A 14 -13.33 -8.19 13.93
CA ASP A 14 -14.43 -8.85 13.21
C ASP A 14 -14.81 -8.08 11.93
N VAL A 15 -14.73 -6.75 11.96
CA VAL A 15 -14.94 -5.90 10.77
C VAL A 15 -13.83 -6.11 9.74
N LEU A 16 -12.57 -6.14 10.18
CA LEU A 16 -11.43 -6.42 9.31
C LEU A 16 -11.55 -7.81 8.66
N LYS A 17 -11.93 -8.82 9.45
CA LYS A 17 -12.19 -10.18 8.95
C LYS A 17 -13.35 -10.22 7.96
N ALA A 18 -14.45 -9.52 8.24
CA ALA A 18 -15.65 -9.57 7.42
C ALA A 18 -15.55 -8.74 6.14
N GLN A 19 -14.82 -7.62 6.15
CA GLN A 19 -14.85 -6.63 5.06
C GLN A 19 -13.50 -6.48 4.35
N VAL A 20 -12.38 -6.53 5.07
CA VAL A 20 -11.05 -6.27 4.48
C VAL A 20 -10.39 -7.56 3.99
N MET A 21 -10.47 -8.64 4.76
CA MET A 21 -9.85 -9.92 4.35
C MET A 21 -10.38 -10.45 3.00
N PRO A 22 -11.69 -10.41 2.69
CA PRO A 22 -12.18 -10.86 1.39
C PRO A 22 -11.60 -10.05 0.22
N LEU A 23 -11.43 -8.74 0.39
CA LEU A 23 -10.85 -7.86 -0.61
C LEU A 23 -9.36 -8.17 -0.81
N LEU A 24 -8.61 -8.31 0.28
CA LEU A 24 -7.20 -8.73 0.24
C LEU A 24 -7.05 -10.06 -0.51
N HIS A 25 -7.88 -11.05 -0.19
CA HIS A 25 -7.82 -12.36 -0.84
C HIS A 25 -8.15 -12.26 -2.34
N ALA A 26 -9.11 -11.42 -2.72
CA ALA A 26 -9.46 -11.20 -4.12
C ALA A 26 -8.30 -10.55 -4.90
N ASP A 27 -7.66 -9.53 -4.33
CA ASP A 27 -6.51 -8.86 -4.94
C ASP A 27 -5.30 -9.81 -5.06
N VAL A 28 -4.99 -10.55 -3.99
CA VAL A 28 -3.92 -11.57 -4.01
C VAL A 28 -4.20 -12.63 -5.06
N ALA A 29 -5.41 -13.17 -5.13
CA ALA A 29 -5.78 -14.15 -6.14
C ALA A 29 -5.63 -13.60 -7.57
N ARG A 30 -5.89 -12.30 -7.77
CA ARG A 30 -5.68 -11.64 -9.06
C ARG A 30 -4.20 -11.58 -9.44
N PHE A 31 -3.33 -11.16 -8.53
CA PHE A 31 -1.88 -11.16 -8.75
C PHE A 31 -1.35 -12.58 -9.01
N GLU A 32 -1.84 -13.57 -8.27
CA GLU A 32 -1.47 -14.96 -8.47
C GLU A 32 -1.83 -15.47 -9.86
N GLY A 33 -3.02 -15.11 -10.37
CA GLY A 33 -3.42 -15.40 -11.73
C GLY A 33 -2.46 -14.80 -12.77
N TRP A 34 -2.11 -13.52 -12.61
CA TRP A 34 -1.17 -12.85 -13.53
C TRP A 34 0.24 -13.43 -13.47
N ALA A 35 0.69 -13.85 -12.30
CA ALA A 35 1.99 -14.51 -12.14
C ALA A 35 1.99 -15.90 -12.81
N ALA A 36 0.91 -16.67 -12.65
CA ALA A 36 0.75 -17.96 -13.32
C ALA A 36 0.67 -17.84 -14.85
N GLU A 37 0.09 -16.75 -15.36
CA GLU A 37 0.05 -16.38 -16.78
C GLU A 37 1.41 -15.87 -17.30
N GLY A 38 2.43 -15.70 -16.44
CA GLY A 38 3.73 -15.15 -16.84
C GLY A 38 3.66 -13.68 -17.26
N ARG A 39 2.73 -12.90 -16.69
CA ARG A 39 2.57 -11.45 -16.98
C ARG A 39 3.31 -10.55 -16.01
N ILE A 40 3.53 -11.05 -14.79
CA ILE A 40 4.31 -10.38 -13.73
C ILE A 40 5.20 -11.40 -13.03
N ARG A 41 6.28 -10.93 -12.43
CA ARG A 41 7.13 -11.71 -11.54
C ARG A 41 6.35 -12.11 -10.28
N ARG A 42 6.47 -13.38 -9.89
CA ARG A 42 5.88 -13.88 -8.65
C ARG A 42 6.59 -13.25 -7.43
N LEU A 43 5.81 -12.69 -6.52
CA LEU A 43 6.22 -12.14 -5.23
C LEU A 43 5.33 -12.69 -4.11
N ASP A 44 5.63 -12.33 -2.87
CA ASP A 44 4.63 -12.41 -1.81
C ASP A 44 3.61 -11.27 -2.00
N PHE A 45 2.47 -11.59 -2.62
CA PHE A 45 1.46 -10.59 -2.95
C PHE A 45 0.68 -10.08 -1.73
N THR A 46 0.65 -10.84 -0.63
CA THR A 46 0.03 -10.36 0.62
C THR A 46 0.87 -9.22 1.19
N HIS A 47 2.18 -9.42 1.28
CA HIS A 47 3.10 -8.38 1.73
C HIS A 47 3.20 -7.21 0.73
N LEU A 48 3.06 -7.46 -0.57
CA LEU A 48 2.95 -6.39 -1.56
C LEU A 48 1.75 -5.48 -1.29
N MET A 49 0.57 -6.05 -1.00
CA MET A 49 -0.61 -5.27 -0.66
C MET A 49 -0.41 -4.45 0.61
N PHE A 50 0.25 -5.01 1.63
CA PHE A 50 0.59 -4.27 2.84
C PHE A 50 1.52 -3.08 2.54
N LEU A 51 2.49 -3.24 1.65
CA LEU A 51 3.37 -2.14 1.22
C LEU A 51 2.59 -1.05 0.47
N ILE A 52 1.69 -1.44 -0.44
CA ILE A 52 0.83 -0.48 -1.17
C ILE A 52 -0.01 0.35 -0.20
N TRP A 53 -0.71 -0.31 0.74
CA TRP A 53 -1.53 0.39 1.72
C TRP A 53 -0.69 1.23 2.68
N SER A 54 0.42 0.68 3.18
CA SER A 54 1.26 1.39 4.15
C SER A 54 1.89 2.64 3.53
N THR A 55 2.41 2.54 2.30
CA THR A 55 3.06 3.68 1.64
C THR A 55 2.07 4.77 1.29
N THR A 56 0.89 4.43 0.77
CA THR A 56 -0.17 5.41 0.47
C THR A 56 -0.76 6.02 1.73
N GLN A 57 -1.11 5.21 2.74
CA GLN A 57 -1.68 5.69 4.01
C GLN A 57 -0.70 6.57 4.79
N SER A 58 0.61 6.34 4.65
CA SER A 58 1.62 7.19 5.32
C SER A 58 1.49 8.66 4.94
N TYR A 59 1.11 8.99 3.70
CA TYR A 59 0.92 10.40 3.30
C TYR A 59 -0.34 11.03 3.91
N ALA A 60 -1.35 10.23 4.27
CA ALA A 60 -2.52 10.71 5.00
C ALA A 60 -2.23 10.84 6.50
N ASP A 61 -1.60 9.83 7.11
CA ASP A 61 -1.38 9.76 8.55
C ASP A 61 -0.21 10.67 9.01
N LEU A 62 0.83 10.77 8.18
CA LEU A 62 2.10 11.46 8.50
C LEU A 62 2.33 12.69 7.60
N GLY A 63 1.35 13.10 6.80
CA GLY A 63 1.46 14.25 5.89
C GLY A 63 2.02 15.53 6.55
N PRO A 64 1.49 15.97 7.71
CA PRO A 64 2.05 17.11 8.43
C PRO A 64 3.52 16.92 8.85
N GLN A 65 3.91 15.70 9.21
CA GLN A 65 5.30 15.38 9.56
C GLN A 65 6.21 15.45 8.32
N PHE A 66 5.76 14.91 7.18
CA PHE A 66 6.52 15.00 5.93
C PHE A 66 6.68 16.43 5.45
N ALA A 67 5.64 17.27 5.59
CA ALA A 67 5.73 18.70 5.29
C ALA A 67 6.84 19.39 6.11
N ILE A 68 6.93 19.10 7.42
CA ILE A 68 8.01 19.61 8.28
C ILE A 68 9.38 19.18 7.76
N TYR A 69 9.57 17.90 7.42
CA TYR A 69 10.84 17.40 6.87
C TYR A 69 11.20 18.02 5.52
N MET A 70 10.21 18.43 4.74
CA MET A 70 10.39 19.12 3.47
C MET A 70 10.52 20.65 3.62
N GLY A 71 10.42 21.19 4.85
CA GLY A 71 10.47 22.62 5.10
C GLY A 71 9.25 23.39 4.56
N LYS A 72 8.10 22.71 4.41
CA LYS A 72 6.86 23.26 3.87
C LYS A 72 5.79 23.42 4.96
N PRO A 73 4.86 24.39 4.82
CA PRO A 73 3.75 24.53 5.76
C PRO A 73 2.75 23.36 5.67
N ALA A 74 2.61 22.76 4.50
CA ALA A 74 1.79 21.57 4.24
C ALA A 74 2.28 20.90 2.95
N LEU A 75 1.87 19.64 2.75
CA LEU A 75 2.02 18.98 1.45
C LEU A 75 1.01 19.57 0.45
N ASP A 76 1.43 19.70 -0.80
CA ASP A 76 0.58 20.12 -1.92
C ASP A 76 0.42 18.98 -2.94
N GLU A 77 -0.43 19.21 -3.95
CA GLU A 77 -0.74 18.26 -5.01
C GLU A 77 0.52 17.74 -5.72
N ASP A 78 1.50 18.62 -5.98
CA ASP A 78 2.77 18.24 -6.59
C ASP A 78 3.57 17.25 -5.72
N ASP A 79 3.51 17.36 -4.39
CA ASP A 79 4.14 16.37 -3.50
C ASP A 79 3.47 15.00 -3.62
N PHE A 80 2.12 14.97 -3.66
CA PHE A 80 1.36 13.73 -3.81
C PHE A 80 1.61 13.08 -5.17
N ASP A 81 1.68 13.87 -6.24
CA ASP A 81 1.97 13.38 -7.59
C ASP A 81 3.37 12.76 -7.68
N ARG A 82 4.39 13.43 -7.12
CA ARG A 82 5.76 12.90 -7.09
C ARG A 82 5.84 11.61 -6.27
N ALA A 83 5.19 11.58 -5.11
CA ALA A 83 5.13 10.39 -4.27
C ALA A 83 4.42 9.22 -4.98
N GLY A 84 3.26 9.48 -5.57
CA GLY A 84 2.47 8.49 -6.30
C GLY A 84 3.24 7.89 -7.47
N LYS A 85 3.95 8.74 -8.24
CA LYS A 85 4.82 8.29 -9.33
C LYS A 85 5.94 7.37 -8.82
N LEU A 86 6.65 7.78 -7.78
CA LEU A 86 7.75 6.99 -7.21
C LEU A 86 7.25 5.63 -6.68
N ILE A 87 6.17 5.63 -5.89
CA ILE A 87 5.58 4.41 -5.32
C ILE A 87 5.16 3.45 -6.45
N THR A 88 4.47 3.96 -7.46
CA THR A 88 4.04 3.16 -8.62
C THR A 88 5.22 2.57 -9.36
N GLU A 89 6.27 3.36 -9.62
CA GLU A 89 7.47 2.89 -10.30
C GLU A 89 8.21 1.79 -9.52
N LEU A 90 8.36 1.95 -8.19
CA LEU A 90 8.99 0.95 -7.34
C LEU A 90 8.20 -0.37 -7.33
N ILE A 91 6.87 -0.29 -7.19
CA ILE A 91 6.00 -1.47 -7.26
C ILE A 91 6.08 -2.12 -8.62
N TRP A 92 5.97 -1.34 -9.70
CA TRP A 92 5.99 -1.85 -11.06
C TRP A 92 7.29 -2.58 -11.38
N ARG A 93 8.45 -1.96 -11.09
CA ARG A 93 9.76 -2.60 -11.26
C ARG A 93 9.90 -3.87 -10.43
N SER A 94 9.24 -3.96 -9.28
CA SER A 94 9.22 -5.20 -8.50
C SER A 94 8.40 -6.32 -9.18
N LEU A 95 7.47 -5.99 -10.06
CA LEU A 95 6.63 -6.95 -10.77
C LEU A 95 7.17 -7.27 -12.18
N GLU A 96 8.19 -6.58 -12.66
CA GLU A 96 8.78 -6.83 -13.97
C GLU A 96 9.43 -8.23 -14.04
N ILE A 97 9.16 -8.91 -15.15
CA ILE A 97 9.83 -10.18 -15.49
C ILE A 97 11.18 -9.80 -16.10
N ALA A 98 12.26 -10.34 -15.53
CA ALA A 98 13.60 -10.11 -16.08
C ALA A 98 13.65 -10.60 -17.54
N PRO A 99 14.30 -9.85 -18.44
CA PRO A 99 14.46 -10.24 -19.84
C PRO A 99 15.23 -11.55 -20.01
#